data_AF-A0A9W7JH45-F1
#
_entry.id   AF-A0A9W7JH45-F1
#
_cell.length_a   1.000
_cell.length_b   1.000
_cell.length_c   1.000
_cell.angle_alpha   90.00
_cell.angle_beta   90.00
_cell.angle_gamma   90.00
#
_symmetry.space_group_name_H-M   'P 1'
#
loop_
_entity.id
_entity.type
_entity.pdbx_description
1 polymer ?
#
loop_
_entity_poly.entity_id
_entity_poly.type
_entity_poly.pdbx_seq_one_letter_code
_entity_poly.pdbx_strand_id
1 'polypeptide(L)'
;MLLATTKTKKQNKPSAMLHKSVMKKEFPRMVKAVKNHVTDNYYRPDLTKAALARLSDVHKSLKVAKSGVKKRNRQALKIRGKN
;
A
#
# COMPACT_ATOMS: atom_id res chain seq x y z
N MET A 1 0.81 -2.97 6.92
CA MET A 1 0.69 -1.71 6.16
C MET A 1 0.10 -0.65 7.08
N LEU A 2 0.53 0.62 6.99
CA LEU A 2 -0.01 1.71 7.82
C LEU A 2 -1.02 2.52 7.00
N LEU A 3 -2.25 2.70 7.49
CA LEU A 3 -3.22 3.64 6.92
C LEU A 3 -3.23 4.90 7.79
N ALA A 4 -3.11 6.07 7.15
CA ALA A 4 -3.25 7.36 7.81
C ALA A 4 -4.43 8.12 7.21
N THR A 5 -5.35 8.59 8.04
CA THR A 5 -6.46 9.49 7.64
C THR A 5 -6.35 10.81 8.38
N THR A 6 -6.75 11.90 7.74
CA THR A 6 -6.70 13.26 8.30
C THR A 6 -8.01 13.59 9.01
N LYS A 7 -7.93 14.08 10.25
CA LYS A 7 -9.06 14.68 10.97
C LYS A 7 -9.29 16.09 10.45
N THR A 8 -10.50 16.41 10.05
CA THR A 8 -10.84 17.78 9.60
C THR A 8 -11.02 18.78 10.70
N LYS A 9 -11.56 18.37 11.87
CA LYS A 9 -11.75 19.28 13.01
C LYS A 9 -10.47 19.56 13.82
N LYS A 10 -9.29 19.11 13.36
CA LYS A 10 -8.00 19.25 14.08
C LYS A 10 -6.88 19.82 13.18
N GLN A 11 -7.22 20.66 12.20
CA GLN A 11 -6.27 21.26 11.25
C GLN A 11 -5.16 22.10 11.92
N ASN A 12 -5.47 22.78 13.03
CA ASN A 12 -4.51 23.67 13.70
C ASN A 12 -3.48 22.94 14.58
N LYS A 13 -3.51 21.61 14.64
CA LYS A 13 -2.59 20.79 15.45
C LYS A 13 -1.97 19.69 14.58
N PRO A 14 -0.87 19.98 13.86
CA PRO A 14 -0.31 19.04 12.87
C PRO A 14 0.07 17.68 13.50
N SER A 15 0.53 17.69 14.75
CA SER A 15 0.93 16.46 15.46
C SER A 15 -0.24 15.50 15.77
N ALA A 16 -1.46 16.02 15.98
CA ALA A 16 -2.65 15.22 16.32
C ALA A 16 -3.66 15.08 15.17
N MET A 17 -3.28 15.58 13.99
CA MET A 17 -4.13 15.67 12.80
C MET A 17 -4.37 14.31 12.13
N LEU A 18 -3.41 13.38 12.25
CA LEU A 18 -3.47 12.08 11.59
C LEU A 18 -3.92 10.96 12.53
N HIS A 19 -4.92 10.20 12.14
CA HIS A 19 -5.20 8.88 12.71
C HIS A 19 -4.38 7.83 11.98
N LYS A 20 -3.48 7.16 12.70
CA LYS A 20 -2.62 6.11 12.13
C LYS A 20 -3.09 4.75 12.65
N SER A 21 -3.45 3.84 11.75
CA SER A 21 -3.83 2.46 12.11
C SER A 21 -3.01 1.44 11.32
N VAL A 22 -2.51 0.42 12.02
CA VAL A 22 -1.74 -0.66 11.41
C VAL A 22 -2.70 -1.73 10.93
N MET A 23 -2.83 -1.87 9.61
CA MET A 23 -3.65 -2.92 9.00
C MET A 23 -2.81 -4.17 8.74
N LYS A 24 -3.18 -5.26 9.42
CA LYS A 24 -2.58 -6.61 9.31
C LYS A 24 -3.47 -7.62 8.56
N LYS A 25 -4.61 -7.17 8.01
CA LYS A 25 -5.60 -8.05 7.37
C LYS A 25 -5.22 -8.40 5.92
N GLU A 26 -5.81 -9.49 5.43
CA GLU A 26 -5.78 -9.91 4.03
C GLU A 26 -6.19 -8.77 3.07
N PHE A 27 -5.56 -8.73 1.89
CA PHE A 27 -5.76 -7.69 0.87
C PHE A 27 -7.24 -7.34 0.58
N PRO A 28 -8.18 -8.28 0.40
CA PRO A 28 -9.58 -7.94 0.17
C PRO A 28 -10.25 -7.24 1.36
N ARG A 29 -9.90 -7.62 2.60
CA ARG A 29 -10.40 -6.96 3.81
C ARG A 29 -9.82 -5.55 3.97
N MET A 30 -8.60 -5.36 3.50
CA MET A 30 -7.93 -4.06 3.47
C MET A 30 -8.56 -3.12 2.43
N VAL A 31 -8.89 -3.61 1.24
CA VAL A 31 -9.64 -2.87 0.21
C VAL A 31 -10.99 -2.40 0.74
N LYS A 32 -11.75 -3.28 1.42
CA LYS A 32 -13.05 -2.93 2.00
C LYS A 32 -12.92 -1.83 3.05
N ALA A 33 -11.93 -1.92 3.95
CA ALA A 33 -11.69 -0.89 4.96
C ALA A 33 -11.35 0.47 4.34
N VAL A 34 -10.49 0.50 3.31
CA VAL A 34 -10.15 1.75 2.60
C VAL A 34 -11.35 2.33 1.87
N LYS A 35 -12.14 1.50 1.18
CA LYS A 35 -13.38 1.96 0.52
C LYS A 35 -14.31 2.58 1.55
N ASN A 36 -14.66 1.87 2.61
CA ASN A 36 -15.51 2.38 3.69
C ASN A 36 -14.97 3.68 4.29
N HIS A 37 -13.65 3.80 4.50
CA HIS A 37 -13.09 5.06 5.01
C HIS A 37 -13.21 6.24 4.03
N VAL A 38 -13.10 6.01 2.72
CA VAL A 38 -13.17 7.06 1.68
C VAL A 38 -14.62 7.38 1.30
N THR A 39 -15.50 6.38 1.28
CA THR A 39 -16.93 6.52 0.94
C THR A 39 -17.77 6.94 2.14
N ASP A 40 -17.60 6.28 3.29
CA ASP A 40 -18.52 6.45 4.42
C ASP A 40 -18.22 7.75 5.20
N ASN A 41 -16.98 8.25 5.16
CA ASN A 41 -16.65 9.56 5.72
C ASN A 41 -16.95 10.74 4.77
N TYR A 42 -17.57 10.50 3.61
CA TYR A 42 -18.06 11.55 2.70
C TYR A 42 -17.02 12.60 2.28
N TYR A 43 -15.71 12.28 2.35
CA TYR A 43 -14.67 13.28 2.09
C TYR A 43 -14.49 13.58 0.61
N ARG A 44 -14.11 12.58 -0.19
CA ARG A 44 -13.84 12.72 -1.63
C ARG A 44 -13.92 11.35 -2.33
N PRO A 45 -15.07 10.97 -2.90
CA PRO A 45 -15.21 9.69 -3.60
C PRO A 45 -14.24 9.56 -4.79
N ASP A 46 -13.79 10.67 -5.36
CA ASP A 46 -12.80 10.71 -6.44
C ASP A 46 -11.47 10.05 -6.05
N LEU A 47 -11.11 10.13 -4.77
CA LEU A 47 -9.84 9.59 -4.27
C LEU A 47 -9.86 8.05 -4.19
N THR A 48 -11.02 7.41 -4.32
CA THR A 48 -11.17 5.96 -4.14
C THR A 48 -10.27 5.19 -5.09
N LYS A 49 -10.20 5.57 -6.37
CA LYS A 49 -9.35 4.88 -7.37
C LYS A 49 -7.86 5.02 -7.03
N ALA A 50 -7.43 6.24 -6.69
CA ALA A 50 -6.03 6.51 -6.34
C ALA A 50 -5.59 5.77 -5.06
N ALA A 51 -6.47 5.73 -4.05
CA ALA A 51 -6.22 5.00 -2.81
C ALA A 51 -6.04 3.49 -3.05
N LEU A 52 -6.88 2.89 -3.91
CA LEU A 52 -6.80 1.47 -4.26
C LEU A 52 -5.55 1.14 -5.09
N ALA A 53 -5.13 2.04 -5.99
CA ALA A 53 -3.90 1.88 -6.76
C ALA A 53 -2.68 1.85 -5.83
N ARG A 54 -2.56 2.86 -4.94
CA ARG A 54 -1.49 2.91 -3.92
C ARG A 54 -1.49 1.68 -3.02
N LEU A 55 -2.67 1.20 -2.62
CA LEU A 55 -2.82 -0.02 -1.82
C LEU A 55 -2.23 -1.25 -2.53
N SER A 56 -2.54 -1.39 -3.81
CA SER A 56 -2.08 -2.51 -4.65
C SER A 56 -0.56 -2.50 -4.81
N ASP A 57 0.03 -1.33 -5.05
CA ASP A 57 1.48 -1.17 -5.19
C ASP A 57 2.23 -1.49 -3.90
N VAL A 58 1.72 -1.03 -2.75
CA VAL A 58 2.31 -1.33 -1.45
C VAL A 58 2.19 -2.83 -1.13
N HIS A 59 1.06 -3.46 -1.46
CA HIS A 59 0.88 -4.90 -1.25
C HIS A 59 1.85 -5.73 -2.10
N LYS A 60 2.00 -5.38 -3.40
CA LYS A 60 2.99 -6.00 -4.30
C LYS A 60 4.42 -5.81 -3.78
N SER A 61 4.76 -4.59 -3.36
CA SER A 61 6.09 -4.25 -2.83
C SER A 61 6.40 -5.04 -1.56
N LEU A 62 5.43 -5.18 -0.64
CA LEU A 62 5.59 -5.99 0.56
C LEU A 62 5.74 -7.48 0.24
N LYS A 63 5.04 -8.00 -0.77
CA LYS A 63 5.21 -9.39 -1.23
C LYS A 63 6.62 -9.62 -1.74
N VAL A 64 7.16 -8.70 -2.55
CA VAL A 64 8.53 -8.77 -3.08
C VAL A 64 9.57 -8.65 -1.95
N ALA A 65 9.38 -7.70 -1.03
CA ALA A 65 10.28 -7.52 0.12
C ALA A 65 10.30 -8.76 1.03
N LYS A 66 9.14 -9.38 1.27
CA LYS A 66 9.03 -10.61 2.06
C LYS A 66 9.56 -11.84 1.35
N SER A 67 9.41 -11.93 0.03
CA SER A 67 9.95 -13.03 -0.77
C SER A 67 11.47 -12.94 -1.00
N GLY A 68 12.11 -11.90 -0.45
CA GLY A 68 13.51 -11.58 -0.68
C GLY A 68 13.76 -10.94 -2.04
N VAL A 69 14.88 -10.21 -2.15
CA VAL A 69 15.45 -9.83 -3.43
C VAL A 69 15.72 -11.14 -4.18
N LYS A 70 14.90 -11.48 -5.17
CA LYS A 70 15.29 -12.50 -6.15
C LYS A 70 16.51 -11.92 -6.87
N LYS A 71 17.69 -12.16 -6.30
CA LYS A 71 18.99 -11.71 -6.80
C LYS A 71 18.98 -11.99 -8.29
N ARG A 72 19.21 -10.93 -9.06
CA ARG A 72 19.28 -10.95 -10.52
C ARG A 72 20.42 -11.89 -10.93
N ASN A 73 20.12 -13.19 -11.02
CA ASN A 73 20.99 -14.18 -11.65
C ASN A 73 20.46 -14.60 -13.03
N ARG A 74 19.62 -13.75 -13.66
CA ARG A 74 19.24 -13.90 -15.07
C ARG A 74 20.34 -13.47 -16.05
N GLN A 75 21.53 -13.11 -15.56
CA GLN A 75 22.72 -12.89 -16.39
C GLN A 75 23.76 -14.02 -16.24
N ALA A 76 23.51 -15.06 -15.43
CA ALA A 76 24.40 -16.21 -15.28
C ALA A 76 24.00 -17.44 -16.12
N LEU A 77 23.04 -17.30 -17.04
CA LEU A 77 22.66 -18.36 -18.00
C LEU A 77 23.24 -18.08 -19.40
N LYS A 78 24.51 -17.68 -19.49
CA LYS A 78 25.31 -17.83 -20.74
C LYS A 78 26.79 -17.98 -20.37
N ILE A 79 27.14 -19.02 -19.63
CA ILE A 79 28.51 -19.53 -19.65
C ILE A 79 28.47 -21.00 -20.06
N ARG A 80 29.12 -21.24 -21.21
CA ARG A 80 29.66 -22.49 -21.79
C ARG A 80 28.78 -23.32 -22.72
N GLY A 81 29.23 -23.31 -23.99
CA GLY A 81 29.22 -24.47 -24.87
C GLY A 81 29.20 -24.12 -26.36
N LYS A 82 30.36 -24.06 -27.01
CA LYS A 82 30.84 -25.04 -28.03
C LYS A 82 31.70 -24.37 -29.13
N ASN A 83 32.91 -24.92 -29.26
CA ASN A 83 33.95 -24.82 -30.30
C ASN A 83 34.60 -23.45 -30.57
#